data_AF-N6TFW4-F1
#
_entry.id   AF-N6TFW4-F1
#
_cell.length_a   1.000
_cell.length_b   1.000
_cell.length_c   1.000
_cell.angle_alpha   90.00
_cell.angle_beta   90.00
_cell.angle_gamma   90.00
#
_symmetry.space_group_name_H-M   'P 1'
#
loop_
_entity.id
_entity.type
_entity.pdbx_description
1 polymer ?
#
loop_
_entity_poly.entity_id
_entity_poly.type
_entity_poly.pdbx_seq_one_letter_code
_entity_poly.pdbx_strand_id
1 'polypeptide(L)'
;MKQFKLNKTHQTIEIPEVRKYLQAVNADELFELLKQFSDHVNKKFGENATEWCQHQYLKLIASRCMFVEDLPNENCEFLTEALIKANEAINFSCSCGYPLPKCHKHPPNFYKTALEILQGQRNKDSILQKITYLWRYRLKTELYGLNMTALLQYSNLELFIEHTKQLTGACLNCDKSIDTELMFTWTQVGKVCIQSLGAKNTLRIMEKYDQMIPNGALDVSFYQTCVFSHISVNANSTSKIKAEAPSRFLEDLDEMSKLQFQEGLAKYFQRKYSAEKNSCFDFGLDNSGVCLLCKLPLKNAILFETDVAKGCDHQFHKFCLERNGKVCNICN
;
A
#
# COMPACT_ATOMS: atom_id res chain seq x y z
N MET A 1 -13.25 -39.71 12.50
CA MET A 1 -12.72 -39.80 13.89
C MET A 1 -11.19 -39.80 13.99
N LYS A 2 -10.46 -40.73 13.35
CA LYS A 2 -8.98 -40.78 13.44
C LYS A 2 -8.32 -39.47 13.02
N GLN A 3 -8.72 -38.93 11.86
CA GLN A 3 -8.23 -37.63 11.36
C GLN A 3 -8.54 -36.47 12.32
N PHE A 4 -9.77 -36.40 12.82
CA PHE A 4 -10.20 -35.36 13.77
C PHE A 4 -9.34 -35.37 15.04
N LYS A 5 -9.10 -36.54 15.65
CA LYS A 5 -8.21 -36.65 16.82
C LYS A 5 -6.78 -36.25 16.50
N LEU A 6 -6.27 -36.63 15.33
CA LEU A 6 -4.93 -36.25 14.89
C LEU A 6 -4.78 -34.73 14.73
N ASN A 7 -5.77 -34.05 14.17
CA ASN A 7 -5.70 -32.59 13.98
C ASN A 7 -5.85 -31.77 15.26
N LYS A 8 -6.26 -32.38 16.37
CA LYS A 8 -6.20 -31.73 17.68
C LYS A 8 -4.77 -31.47 18.15
N THR A 9 -3.84 -32.37 17.82
CA THR A 9 -2.41 -32.24 18.21
C THR A 9 -1.54 -31.79 17.04
N HIS A 10 -1.90 -32.16 15.81
CA HIS A 10 -1.15 -31.86 14.59
C HIS A 10 -2.08 -31.33 13.49
N GLN A 11 -2.33 -30.02 13.50
CA GLN A 11 -3.33 -29.36 12.65
C GLN A 11 -3.09 -29.52 11.13
N THR A 12 -1.85 -29.81 10.71
CA THR A 12 -1.44 -29.89 9.29
C THR A 12 -1.32 -31.31 8.74
N ILE A 13 -1.33 -32.34 9.60
CA ILE A 13 -1.12 -33.73 9.15
C ILE A 13 -2.44 -34.30 8.62
N GLU A 14 -2.40 -34.90 7.43
CA GLU A 14 -3.53 -35.56 6.79
C GLU A 14 -3.22 -37.05 6.56
N ILE A 15 -4.15 -37.90 6.98
CA ILE A 15 -4.12 -39.34 6.73
C ILE A 15 -4.44 -39.56 5.23
N PRO A 16 -3.55 -40.21 4.46
CA PRO A 16 -3.69 -40.32 3.00
C PRO A 16 -5.03 -40.90 2.53
N GLU A 17 -5.55 -41.90 3.23
CA GLU A 17 -6.83 -42.55 2.91
C GLU A 17 -8.01 -41.59 3.12
N VAL A 18 -7.96 -40.80 4.18
CA VAL A 18 -8.99 -39.79 4.48
C VAL A 18 -8.95 -38.68 3.45
N ARG A 19 -7.75 -38.21 3.08
CA ARG A 19 -7.58 -37.22 2.02
C ARG A 19 -8.15 -37.71 0.69
N LYS A 20 -7.80 -38.93 0.27
CA LYS A 20 -8.34 -39.53 -0.97
C LYS A 20 -9.86 -39.62 -0.95
N TYR A 21 -10.44 -40.03 0.18
CA TYR A 21 -11.89 -40.09 0.33
C TYR A 21 -12.54 -38.71 0.22
N LEU A 22 -12.06 -37.73 0.99
CA LEU A 22 -12.59 -36.36 0.94
C LEU A 22 -12.46 -35.74 -0.46
N GLN A 23 -11.39 -36.07 -1.18
CA GLN A 23 -11.18 -35.63 -2.56
C GLN A 23 -12.02 -36.37 -3.61
N ALA A 24 -12.70 -37.46 -3.27
CA ALA A 24 -13.59 -38.17 -4.19
C ALA A 24 -15.07 -37.79 -4.03
N VAL A 25 -15.48 -37.43 -2.80
CA VAL A 25 -16.88 -37.07 -2.46
C VAL A 25 -17.25 -35.71 -3.05
N ASN A 26 -18.48 -35.53 -3.55
CA ASN A 26 -18.92 -34.22 -4.05
C ASN A 26 -19.22 -33.23 -2.90
N ALA A 27 -19.48 -31.96 -3.21
CA ALA A 27 -19.64 -30.92 -2.18
C ALA A 27 -20.87 -31.14 -1.28
N ASP A 28 -22.00 -31.58 -1.83
CA ASP A 28 -23.23 -31.77 -1.06
C ASP A 28 -23.14 -33.01 -0.15
N GLU A 29 -22.65 -34.11 -0.70
CA GLU A 29 -22.38 -35.34 0.06
C GLU A 29 -21.38 -35.08 1.19
N LEU A 30 -20.34 -34.28 0.93
CA LEU A 30 -19.37 -33.95 1.97
C LEU A 30 -20.01 -33.09 3.07
N PHE A 31 -20.81 -32.09 2.70
CA PHE A 31 -21.51 -31.24 3.67
C PHE A 31 -22.35 -32.08 4.63
N GLU A 32 -23.19 -32.97 4.10
CA GLU A 32 -24.02 -33.86 4.90
C GLU A 32 -23.20 -34.82 5.76
N LEU A 33 -22.13 -35.40 5.21
CA LEU A 33 -21.24 -36.29 5.95
C LEU A 33 -20.55 -35.56 7.12
N LEU A 34 -20.14 -34.31 6.92
CA LEU A 34 -19.50 -33.50 7.96
C LEU A 34 -20.49 -33.07 9.05
N LYS A 35 -21.74 -32.77 8.69
CA LYS A 35 -22.83 -32.46 9.62
C LYS A 35 -23.15 -33.67 10.49
N GLN A 36 -23.36 -34.83 9.87
CA GLN A 36 -23.57 -36.10 10.58
C GLN A 36 -22.39 -36.48 11.46
N PHE A 37 -21.15 -36.23 11.01
CA PHE A 37 -19.96 -36.46 11.81
C PHE A 37 -19.92 -35.53 13.04
N SER A 38 -20.22 -34.23 12.88
CA SER A 38 -20.26 -33.29 14.00
C SER A 38 -21.29 -33.71 15.06
N ASP A 39 -22.49 -34.07 14.62
CA ASP A 39 -23.56 -34.55 15.49
C ASP A 39 -23.18 -35.84 16.21
N HIS A 40 -22.55 -36.78 15.49
CA HIS A 40 -22.07 -38.02 16.08
C HIS A 40 -21.01 -37.76 17.15
N VAL A 41 -20.06 -36.87 16.88
CA VAL A 41 -18.99 -36.55 17.83
C VAL A 41 -19.55 -35.89 19.08
N ASN A 42 -20.48 -34.95 18.92
CA ASN A 42 -21.15 -34.28 20.03
C ASN A 42 -21.96 -35.29 20.88
N LYS A 43 -22.83 -36.08 20.25
CA LYS A 43 -23.70 -37.03 20.97
C LYS A 43 -22.91 -38.14 21.69
N LYS A 44 -21.85 -38.66 21.06
CA LYS A 44 -21.14 -39.84 21.57
C LYS A 44 -19.96 -39.50 22.49
N PHE A 45 -19.31 -38.36 22.26
CA PHE A 45 -18.08 -37.99 22.98
C PHE A 45 -18.18 -36.65 23.71
N GLY A 46 -19.28 -35.90 23.57
CA GLY A 46 -19.45 -34.59 24.21
C GLY A 46 -18.50 -33.52 23.67
N GLU A 47 -17.92 -33.73 22.48
CA GLU A 47 -16.94 -32.83 21.87
C GLU A 47 -17.57 -32.04 20.72
N ASN A 48 -17.10 -30.81 20.51
CA ASN A 48 -17.50 -30.00 19.36
C ASN A 48 -16.51 -30.21 18.20
N ALA A 49 -16.99 -30.78 17.09
CA ALA A 49 -16.20 -30.98 15.86
C ALA A 49 -16.55 -29.99 14.75
N THR A 50 -17.47 -29.05 14.99
CA THR A 50 -18.02 -28.15 13.96
C THR A 50 -16.93 -27.33 13.30
N GLU A 51 -16.00 -26.75 14.06
CA GLU A 51 -14.91 -25.94 13.49
C GLU A 51 -13.98 -26.77 12.60
N TRP A 52 -13.66 -27.99 13.03
CA TRP A 52 -12.85 -28.88 12.22
C TRP A 52 -13.58 -29.28 10.93
N CYS A 53 -14.88 -29.59 11.02
CA CYS A 53 -15.71 -29.88 9.85
C CYS A 53 -15.76 -28.70 8.88
N GLN A 54 -16.02 -27.49 9.40
CA GLN A 54 -16.02 -26.23 8.66
C GLN A 54 -14.70 -26.04 7.91
N HIS A 55 -13.57 -26.26 8.58
CA HIS A 55 -12.25 -26.13 7.96
C HIS A 55 -11.97 -27.18 6.87
N GLN A 56 -12.39 -28.43 7.06
CA GLN A 56 -12.25 -29.47 6.02
C GLN A 56 -13.08 -29.14 4.78
N TYR A 57 -14.30 -28.64 4.98
CA TYR A 57 -15.17 -28.23 3.88
C TYR A 57 -14.55 -27.08 3.08
N LEU A 58 -14.09 -26.03 3.78
CA LEU A 58 -13.42 -24.88 3.17
C LEU A 58 -12.18 -25.29 2.37
N LYS A 59 -11.34 -26.17 2.92
CA LYS A 59 -10.17 -26.73 2.23
C LYS A 59 -10.55 -27.42 0.92
N LEU A 60 -11.61 -28.24 0.93
CA LEU A 60 -12.03 -28.96 -0.26
C LEU A 60 -12.49 -28.00 -1.34
N ILE A 61 -13.43 -27.09 -1.02
CA ILE A 61 -13.97 -26.11 -1.97
C ILE A 61 -12.85 -25.26 -2.56
N ALA A 62 -11.95 -24.76 -1.71
CA ALA A 62 -10.80 -23.99 -2.16
C ALA A 62 -9.83 -24.78 -3.05
N SER A 63 -9.64 -26.07 -2.77
CA SER A 63 -8.76 -26.94 -3.58
C SER A 63 -9.33 -27.28 -4.95
N ARG A 64 -10.66 -27.31 -5.07
CA ARG A 64 -11.38 -27.68 -6.30
C ARG A 64 -11.78 -26.49 -7.17
N CYS A 65 -11.58 -25.26 -6.68
CA CYS A 65 -12.03 -24.04 -7.36
C CYS A 65 -13.51 -24.12 -7.77
N MET A 66 -14.37 -24.67 -6.90
CA MET A 66 -15.79 -24.77 -7.19
C MET A 66 -16.43 -23.39 -7.08
N PHE A 67 -17.29 -23.04 -8.04
CA PHE A 67 -18.06 -21.81 -7.97
C PHE A 67 -19.05 -21.88 -6.80
N VAL A 68 -18.98 -20.89 -5.91
CA VAL A 68 -19.86 -20.79 -4.74
C VAL A 68 -21.33 -20.66 -5.14
N GLU A 69 -21.60 -20.07 -6.31
CA GLU A 69 -22.95 -19.87 -6.86
C GLU A 69 -23.70 -21.18 -7.13
N ASP A 70 -22.97 -22.28 -7.35
CA ASP A 70 -23.55 -23.60 -7.61
C ASP A 70 -23.91 -24.35 -6.32
N LEU A 71 -23.54 -23.81 -5.14
CA LEU A 71 -23.78 -24.46 -3.86
C LEU A 71 -25.17 -24.11 -3.30
N PRO A 72 -25.87 -25.07 -2.66
CA PRO A 72 -27.06 -24.77 -1.87
C PRO A 72 -26.80 -23.68 -0.80
N ASN A 73 -27.85 -22.93 -0.43
CA ASN A 73 -27.73 -21.85 0.55
C ASN A 73 -27.13 -22.32 1.89
N GLU A 74 -27.53 -23.48 2.40
CA GLU A 74 -27.00 -24.04 3.66
C GLU A 74 -25.49 -24.30 3.58
N ASN A 75 -25.01 -24.82 2.44
CA ASN A 75 -23.59 -25.05 2.18
C ASN A 75 -22.84 -23.72 2.12
N CYS A 76 -23.43 -22.70 1.49
CA CYS A 76 -22.86 -21.36 1.41
C CYS A 76 -22.71 -20.70 2.79
N GLU A 77 -23.72 -20.83 3.66
CA GLU A 77 -23.67 -20.33 5.03
C GLU A 77 -22.58 -21.05 5.83
N PHE A 78 -22.54 -22.38 5.75
CA PHE A 78 -21.52 -23.20 6.40
C PHE A 78 -20.09 -22.85 5.94
N LEU A 79 -19.92 -22.61 4.65
CA LEU A 79 -18.65 -22.18 4.05
C LEU A 79 -18.26 -20.76 4.48
N THR A 80 -19.24 -19.84 4.58
CA THR A 80 -19.01 -18.45 4.99
C THR A 80 -18.55 -18.39 6.45
N GLU A 81 -19.19 -19.15 7.34
CA GLU A 81 -18.75 -19.26 8.74
C GLU A 81 -17.34 -19.85 8.86
N ALA A 82 -17.04 -20.90 8.08
CA ALA A 82 -15.72 -21.50 8.02
C ALA A 82 -14.65 -20.47 7.62
N LEU A 83 -14.94 -19.67 6.59
CA LEU A 83 -14.04 -18.64 6.09
C LEU A 83 -13.80 -17.54 7.13
N ILE A 84 -14.85 -17.08 7.80
CA ILE A 84 -14.76 -16.06 8.86
C ILE A 84 -13.84 -16.56 9.96
N LYS A 85 -14.05 -17.77 10.47
CA LYS A 85 -13.22 -18.33 11.55
C LYS A 85 -11.77 -18.54 11.12
N ALA A 86 -11.53 -18.98 9.88
CA ALA A 86 -10.19 -19.14 9.33
C ALA A 86 -9.42 -17.81 9.18
N ASN A 87 -10.12 -16.68 9.27
CA ASN A 87 -9.61 -15.33 9.06
C ASN A 87 -9.92 -14.36 10.21
N GLU A 88 -10.34 -14.86 11.36
CA GLU A 88 -10.69 -14.07 12.54
C GLU A 88 -9.41 -13.45 13.14
N ALA A 89 -8.92 -12.39 12.50
CA ALA A 89 -7.75 -11.65 12.94
C ALA A 89 -8.20 -10.45 13.76
N ILE A 90 -8.02 -10.55 15.08
CA ILE A 90 -8.48 -9.59 16.11
C ILE A 90 -7.85 -8.19 15.98
N ASN A 91 -6.80 -8.00 15.18
CA ASN A 91 -5.93 -6.81 15.30
C ASN A 91 -5.95 -5.83 14.12
N PHE A 92 -6.82 -6.00 13.12
CA PHE A 92 -6.86 -5.12 11.94
C PHE A 92 -8.24 -4.57 11.63
N SER A 93 -9.12 -4.56 12.62
CA SER A 93 -10.47 -4.02 12.53
C SER A 93 -10.74 -3.08 13.70
N CYS A 94 -11.38 -1.96 13.40
CA CYS A 94 -11.99 -1.10 14.40
C CYS A 94 -13.17 -1.86 15.03
N SER A 95 -13.58 -1.47 16.24
CA SER A 95 -14.77 -2.02 16.89
C SER A 95 -16.07 -1.92 16.07
N CYS A 96 -16.10 -1.03 15.06
CA CYS A 96 -17.23 -0.92 14.11
C CYS A 96 -17.06 -1.78 12.85
N GLY A 97 -16.06 -2.67 12.79
CA GLY A 97 -15.78 -3.54 11.64
C GLY A 97 -15.08 -2.84 10.47
N TYR A 98 -14.60 -1.60 10.63
CA TYR A 98 -13.83 -0.91 9.59
C TYR A 98 -12.35 -1.34 9.59
N PRO A 99 -11.68 -1.44 8.43
CA PRO A 99 -10.28 -1.84 8.36
C PRO A 99 -9.37 -0.82 9.06
N LEU A 100 -8.44 -1.28 9.90
CA LEU A 100 -7.39 -0.43 10.49
C LEU A 100 -6.16 -0.30 9.57
N PRO A 101 -5.25 0.65 9.86
CA PRO A 101 -3.98 0.75 9.15
C PRO A 101 -3.24 -0.58 9.08
N LYS A 102 -2.54 -0.81 7.96
CA LYS A 102 -1.79 -2.06 7.67
C LYS A 102 -2.64 -3.33 7.52
N CYS A 103 -3.97 -3.26 7.60
CA CYS A 103 -4.85 -4.39 7.23
C CYS A 103 -4.46 -4.99 5.87
N HIS A 104 -4.04 -4.16 4.91
CA HIS A 104 -3.56 -4.58 3.59
C HIS A 104 -2.32 -5.48 3.56
N LYS A 105 -1.58 -5.58 4.67
CA LYS A 105 -0.40 -6.46 4.79
C LYS A 105 -0.76 -7.89 5.21
N HIS A 106 -2.02 -8.12 5.59
CA HIS A 106 -2.49 -9.39 6.13
C HIS A 106 -3.54 -10.00 5.19
N PRO A 107 -3.10 -10.65 4.10
CA PRO A 107 -4.03 -11.31 3.19
C PRO A 107 -4.75 -12.47 3.90
N PRO A 108 -6.04 -12.67 3.64
CA PRO A 108 -6.80 -13.74 4.26
C PRO A 108 -6.38 -15.09 3.68
N ASN A 109 -6.45 -16.12 4.52
CA ASN A 109 -6.47 -17.50 4.09
C ASN A 109 -7.64 -17.72 3.12
N PHE A 110 -7.40 -18.52 2.08
CA PHE A 110 -8.39 -18.84 1.05
C PHE A 110 -8.94 -17.62 0.29
N TYR A 111 -8.08 -16.62 0.01
CA TYR A 111 -8.49 -15.36 -0.63
C TYR A 111 -9.35 -15.51 -1.89
N LYS A 112 -9.04 -16.46 -2.79
CA LYS A 112 -9.86 -16.68 -4.00
C LYS A 112 -11.30 -17.07 -3.67
N THR A 113 -11.46 -18.08 -2.83
CA THR A 113 -12.77 -18.53 -2.32
C THR A 113 -13.48 -17.41 -1.57
N ALA A 114 -12.75 -16.58 -0.82
CA ALA A 114 -13.32 -15.41 -0.14
C ALA A 114 -13.94 -14.40 -1.11
N LEU A 115 -13.32 -14.18 -2.27
CA LEU A 115 -13.86 -13.29 -3.30
C LEU A 115 -15.12 -13.88 -3.97
N GLU A 116 -15.13 -15.18 -4.24
CA GLU A 116 -16.29 -15.87 -4.82
C GLU A 116 -17.51 -15.81 -3.88
N ILE A 117 -17.31 -16.08 -2.58
CA ILE A 117 -18.35 -15.93 -1.57
C ILE A 117 -18.84 -14.48 -1.51
N LEU A 118 -17.93 -13.51 -1.49
CA LEU A 118 -18.30 -12.09 -1.43
C LEU A 118 -19.11 -11.62 -2.65
N GLN A 119 -18.87 -12.21 -3.83
CA GLN A 119 -19.61 -11.89 -5.05
C GLN A 119 -21.03 -12.48 -5.05
N GLY A 120 -21.20 -13.72 -4.58
CA GLY A 120 -22.49 -14.41 -4.53
C GLY A 120 -23.43 -14.00 -3.39
N GLN A 121 -22.92 -13.31 -2.37
CA GLN A 121 -23.70 -12.99 -1.15
C GLN A 121 -24.47 -11.67 -1.25
N ARG A 122 -25.72 -11.68 -0.73
CA ARG A 122 -26.56 -10.47 -0.64
C ARG A 122 -26.09 -9.48 0.43
N ASN A 123 -25.54 -9.98 1.55
CA ASN A 123 -25.06 -9.15 2.67
C ASN A 123 -23.53 -9.14 2.75
N LYS A 124 -22.90 -8.40 1.84
CA LYS A 124 -21.44 -8.25 1.78
C LYS A 124 -20.86 -7.59 3.03
N ASP A 125 -21.61 -6.70 3.68
CA ASP A 125 -21.13 -5.91 4.82
C ASP A 125 -20.75 -6.77 6.02
N SER A 126 -21.52 -7.81 6.33
CA SER A 126 -21.21 -8.74 7.42
C SER A 126 -19.86 -9.44 7.22
N ILE A 127 -19.55 -9.84 5.99
CA ILE A 127 -18.27 -10.50 5.66
C ILE A 127 -17.13 -9.48 5.70
N LEU A 128 -17.33 -8.28 5.16
CA LEU A 128 -16.33 -7.20 5.18
C LEU A 128 -15.97 -6.74 6.59
N GLN A 129 -16.93 -6.74 7.52
CA GLN A 129 -16.69 -6.40 8.92
C GLN A 129 -15.85 -7.45 9.65
N LYS A 130 -16.02 -8.73 9.28
CA LYS A 130 -15.33 -9.86 9.92
C LYS A 130 -13.99 -10.21 9.25
N ILE A 131 -13.86 -9.93 7.95
CA ILE A 131 -12.65 -10.18 7.15
C ILE A 131 -12.24 -8.86 6.49
N THR A 132 -11.66 -7.96 7.29
CA THR A 132 -11.45 -6.56 6.89
C THR A 132 -10.51 -6.38 5.70
N TYR A 133 -9.66 -7.35 5.39
CA TYR A 133 -8.83 -7.30 4.17
C TYR A 133 -9.68 -7.21 2.90
N LEU A 134 -10.87 -7.81 2.89
CA LEU A 134 -11.76 -7.84 1.72
C LEU A 134 -12.32 -6.46 1.36
N TRP A 135 -12.18 -5.46 2.24
CA TRP A 135 -12.41 -4.06 1.87
C TRP A 135 -11.57 -3.63 0.66
N ARG A 136 -10.40 -4.24 0.44
CA ARG A 136 -9.61 -4.02 -0.78
C ARG A 136 -10.38 -4.29 -2.06
N TYR A 137 -11.18 -5.35 -2.07
CA TYR A 137 -11.97 -5.73 -3.23
C TYR A 137 -13.08 -4.70 -3.46
N ARG A 138 -13.85 -4.38 -2.41
CA ARG A 138 -14.91 -3.36 -2.48
C ARG A 138 -14.37 -2.00 -2.94
N LEU A 139 -13.24 -1.58 -2.37
CA LEU A 139 -12.56 -0.34 -2.75
C LEU A 139 -12.08 -0.32 -4.20
N LYS A 140 -11.86 -1.48 -4.82
CA LYS A 140 -11.49 -1.59 -6.25
C LYS A 140 -12.69 -1.68 -7.18
N THR A 141 -13.80 -2.29 -6.76
CA THR A 141 -14.91 -2.67 -7.65
C THR A 141 -16.15 -1.81 -7.49
N GLU A 142 -16.42 -1.27 -6.30
CA GLU A 142 -17.64 -0.51 -5.97
C GLU A 142 -17.36 0.99 -5.84
N LEU A 143 -16.47 1.51 -6.69
CA LEU A 143 -15.97 2.89 -6.70
C LEU A 143 -16.99 3.96 -7.15
N TYR A 144 -18.27 3.64 -7.17
CA TYR A 144 -19.34 4.61 -7.42
C TYR A 144 -19.62 5.39 -6.14
N GLY A 145 -18.75 6.36 -5.84
CA GLY A 145 -18.81 7.18 -4.63
C GLY A 145 -17.57 6.99 -3.77
N LEU A 146 -16.63 7.93 -3.91
CA LEU A 146 -15.36 7.98 -3.18
C LEU A 146 -15.57 7.90 -1.66
N ASN A 147 -15.46 6.72 -1.06
CA ASN A 147 -15.31 6.58 0.39
C ASN A 147 -13.83 6.74 0.74
N MET A 148 -13.34 7.98 0.67
CA MET A 148 -11.95 8.36 0.99
C MET A 148 -11.51 7.87 2.37
N THR A 149 -12.46 7.91 3.28
CA THR A 149 -12.41 7.35 4.62
C THR A 149 -11.89 5.90 4.63
N ALA A 150 -12.47 5.04 3.81
CA ALA A 150 -12.08 3.63 3.73
C ALA A 150 -10.70 3.42 3.10
N LEU A 151 -10.34 4.18 2.05
CA LEU A 151 -9.00 4.09 1.41
C LEU A 151 -7.87 4.46 2.38
N LEU A 152 -8.10 5.50 3.17
CA LEU A 152 -7.11 6.04 4.11
C LEU A 152 -6.91 5.16 5.32
N GLN A 153 -8.01 4.65 5.89
CA GLN A 153 -7.92 3.73 7.02
C GLN A 153 -7.27 2.38 6.60
N TYR A 154 -7.48 1.94 5.35
CA TYR A 154 -6.81 0.75 4.80
C TYR A 154 -5.29 0.94 4.58
N SER A 155 -4.83 2.19 4.43
CA SER A 155 -3.42 2.58 4.34
C SER A 155 -2.63 1.89 3.21
N ASN A 156 -3.27 1.55 2.09
CA ASN A 156 -2.60 0.93 0.94
C ASN A 156 -2.12 2.01 -0.04
N LEU A 157 -0.80 2.12 -0.22
CA LEU A 157 -0.17 3.17 -1.02
C LEU A 157 -0.58 3.15 -2.49
N GLU A 158 -0.63 1.98 -3.12
CA GLU A 158 -1.00 1.81 -4.53
C GLU A 158 -2.44 2.27 -4.79
N LEU A 159 -3.36 1.84 -3.93
CA LEU A 159 -4.77 2.23 -4.03
C LEU A 159 -5.01 3.70 -3.66
N PHE A 160 -4.21 4.24 -2.75
CA PHE A 160 -4.28 5.65 -2.38
C PHE A 160 -3.84 6.55 -3.53
N ILE A 161 -2.72 6.21 -4.20
CA ILE A 161 -2.18 6.91 -5.38
C ILE A 161 -3.26 7.12 -6.45
N GLU A 162 -4.15 6.16 -6.63
CA GLU A 162 -5.17 6.22 -7.65
C GLU A 162 -6.25 7.29 -7.37
N HIS A 163 -6.59 7.64 -6.10
CA HIS A 163 -7.89 8.27 -5.78
C HIS A 163 -7.93 9.40 -4.70
N THR A 164 -6.84 10.11 -4.37
CA THR A 164 -6.67 10.95 -3.13
C THR A 164 -7.61 12.14 -2.79
N LYS A 165 -8.04 12.23 -1.50
CA LYS A 165 -8.15 13.40 -0.54
C LYS A 165 -8.64 13.05 0.91
N GLN A 166 -8.05 13.67 1.96
CA GLN A 166 -8.48 13.84 3.40
C GLN A 166 -8.07 12.85 4.52
N LEU A 167 -7.01 13.10 5.29
CA LEU A 167 -6.60 12.32 6.48
C LEU A 167 -6.99 12.96 7.83
N THR A 168 -7.39 12.14 8.81
CA THR A 168 -7.43 12.49 10.25
C THR A 168 -7.06 11.28 11.13
N GLY A 169 -6.73 11.52 12.40
CA GLY A 169 -6.29 10.52 13.39
C GLY A 169 -7.39 9.82 14.19
N ALA A 170 -8.59 9.67 13.63
CA ALA A 170 -9.72 8.95 14.21
C ALA A 170 -10.27 7.92 13.22
N CYS A 171 -10.95 6.88 13.70
CA CYS A 171 -11.66 5.96 12.82
C CYS A 171 -12.72 6.75 12.05
N LEU A 172 -12.57 6.84 10.74
CA LEU A 172 -13.38 7.71 9.92
C LEU A 172 -14.85 7.25 9.76
N ASN A 173 -15.21 6.09 10.33
CA ASN A 173 -16.58 5.56 10.37
C ASN A 173 -17.28 5.71 11.74
N CYS A 174 -16.54 5.80 12.85
CA CYS A 174 -17.14 5.84 14.19
C CYS A 174 -16.45 6.80 15.16
N ASP A 175 -15.51 7.60 14.66
CA ASP A 175 -14.74 8.64 15.33
C ASP A 175 -13.93 8.20 16.57
N LYS A 176 -13.88 6.90 16.86
CA LYS A 176 -13.02 6.35 17.92
C LYS A 176 -11.55 6.57 17.59
N SER A 177 -10.77 6.91 18.60
CA SER A 177 -9.31 6.99 18.48
C SER A 177 -8.74 5.67 18.00
N ILE A 178 -7.82 5.76 17.04
CA ILE A 178 -7.06 4.64 16.50
C ILE A 178 -5.58 4.90 16.77
N ASP A 179 -4.80 3.83 16.91
CA ASP A 179 -3.36 3.95 17.01
C ASP A 179 -2.78 4.54 15.70
N THR A 180 -2.22 5.75 15.80
CA THR A 180 -1.71 6.54 14.68
C THR A 180 -0.23 6.32 14.40
N GLU A 181 0.51 5.58 15.25
CA GLU A 181 1.94 5.29 15.04
C GLU A 181 2.20 4.55 13.71
N LEU A 182 1.16 3.97 13.12
CA LEU A 182 1.21 3.14 11.94
C LEU A 182 0.54 3.76 10.70
N MET A 183 0.07 5.01 10.78
CA MET A 183 -0.55 5.76 9.67
C MET A 183 0.48 6.51 8.80
N PHE A 184 0.08 6.89 7.58
CA PHE A 184 0.89 7.79 6.76
C PHE A 184 1.00 9.17 7.41
N THR A 185 2.22 9.70 7.47
CA THR A 185 2.47 11.10 7.83
C THR A 185 2.02 12.04 6.72
N TRP A 186 1.73 13.30 7.06
CA TRP A 186 1.42 14.33 6.07
C TRP A 186 2.56 14.54 5.07
N THR A 187 3.82 14.38 5.49
CA THR A 187 4.98 14.33 4.57
C THR A 187 4.85 13.21 3.55
N GLN A 188 4.54 11.98 3.98
CA GLN A 188 4.42 10.83 3.07
C GLN A 188 3.29 11.06 2.06
N VAL A 189 2.17 11.58 2.52
CA VAL A 189 1.02 11.94 1.66
C VAL A 189 1.41 13.01 0.66
N GLY A 190 2.12 14.05 1.11
CA GLY A 190 2.59 15.12 0.26
C GLY A 190 3.56 14.65 -0.81
N LYS A 191 4.52 13.80 -0.47
CA LYS A 191 5.44 13.22 -1.47
C LYS A 191 4.70 12.41 -2.53
N VAL A 192 3.70 11.62 -2.12
CA VAL A 192 2.85 10.86 -3.05
C VAL A 192 2.07 11.80 -3.97
N CYS A 193 1.45 12.84 -3.43
CA CYS A 193 0.77 13.85 -4.24
C CYS A 193 1.72 14.51 -5.24
N ILE A 194 2.97 14.81 -4.85
CA ILE A 194 3.97 15.39 -5.75
C ILE A 194 4.27 14.42 -6.90
N GLN A 195 4.43 13.12 -6.62
CA GLN A 195 4.69 12.10 -7.63
C GLN A 195 3.53 11.96 -8.63
N SER A 196 2.28 12.04 -8.17
CA SER A 196 1.10 11.86 -9.01
C SER A 196 0.66 13.13 -9.75
N LEU A 197 0.68 14.29 -9.07
CA LEU A 197 0.05 15.54 -9.52
C LEU A 197 1.07 16.64 -9.85
N GLY A 198 2.34 16.44 -9.48
CA GLY A 198 3.38 17.46 -9.51
C GLY A 198 3.31 18.42 -8.32
N ALA A 199 4.43 19.12 -8.05
CA ALA A 199 4.55 20.02 -6.91
C ALA A 199 3.51 21.14 -6.86
N LYS A 200 3.24 21.81 -8.00
CA LYS A 200 2.33 22.96 -8.05
C LYS A 200 0.90 22.60 -7.65
N ASN A 201 0.39 21.48 -8.15
CA ASN A 201 -0.96 21.03 -7.81
C ASN A 201 -1.03 20.48 -6.38
N THR A 202 0.05 19.82 -5.92
CA THR A 202 0.14 19.35 -4.54
C THR A 202 0.10 20.49 -3.54
N LEU A 203 0.88 21.56 -3.76
CA LEU A 203 0.89 22.72 -2.88
C LEU A 203 -0.51 23.36 -2.79
N ARG A 204 -1.20 23.54 -3.93
CA ARG A 204 -2.59 24.03 -3.94
C ARG A 204 -3.55 23.16 -3.14
N ILE A 205 -3.36 21.84 -3.17
CA ILE A 205 -4.16 20.90 -2.38
C ILE A 205 -3.82 21.06 -0.91
N MET A 206 -2.54 21.08 -0.54
CA MET A 206 -2.11 21.21 0.85
C MET A 206 -2.55 22.54 1.46
N GLU A 207 -2.43 23.64 0.72
CA GLU A 207 -2.94 24.96 1.12
C GLU A 207 -4.46 24.94 1.32
N LYS A 208 -5.20 24.25 0.45
CA LYS A 208 -6.66 24.14 0.58
C LYS A 208 -7.10 23.39 1.85
N TYR A 209 -6.25 22.53 2.40
CA TYR A 209 -6.54 21.70 3.58
C TYR A 209 -5.62 22.03 4.76
N ASP A 210 -5.02 23.23 4.80
CA ASP A 210 -4.06 23.65 5.81
C ASP A 210 -4.58 23.48 7.25
N GLN A 211 -5.86 23.80 7.48
CA GLN A 211 -6.54 23.67 8.78
C GLN A 211 -6.55 22.22 9.31
N MET A 212 -6.36 21.23 8.43
CA MET A 212 -6.33 19.80 8.79
C MET A 212 -4.89 19.27 8.97
N ILE A 213 -3.88 20.06 8.59
CA ILE A 213 -2.47 19.68 8.68
C ILE A 213 -1.92 20.25 9.99
N PRO A 214 -1.56 19.41 10.99
CA PRO A 214 -1.00 19.91 12.22
C PRO A 214 0.28 20.71 11.97
N ASN A 215 0.53 21.72 12.79
CA ASN A 215 1.77 22.49 12.72
C ASN A 215 2.98 21.55 12.87
N GLY A 216 3.91 21.63 11.93
CA GLY A 216 5.11 20.77 11.90
C GLY A 216 4.88 19.35 11.34
N ALA A 217 3.67 19.01 10.87
CA ALA A 217 3.41 17.70 10.28
C ALA A 217 4.07 17.47 8.90
N LEU A 218 4.47 18.55 8.23
CA LEU A 218 5.28 18.54 7.01
C LEU A 218 6.73 18.83 7.37
N ASP A 219 7.60 17.86 7.12
CA ASP A 219 9.02 17.97 7.39
C ASP A 219 9.81 18.65 6.25
N VAL A 220 11.08 18.91 6.51
CA VAL A 220 12.01 19.51 5.53
C VAL A 220 12.03 18.73 4.21
N SER A 221 11.92 17.40 4.29
CA SER A 221 12.00 16.54 3.12
C SER A 221 10.82 16.75 2.16
N PHE A 222 9.62 17.06 2.67
CA PHE A 222 8.48 17.43 1.83
C PHE A 222 8.78 18.71 1.02
N TYR A 223 9.23 19.77 1.68
CA TYR A 223 9.51 21.05 1.02
C TYR A 223 10.62 20.95 -0.01
N GLN A 224 11.69 20.20 0.31
CA GLN A 224 12.76 19.90 -0.65
C GLN A 224 12.22 19.18 -1.89
N THR A 225 11.34 18.19 -1.68
CA THR A 225 10.69 17.44 -2.77
C THR A 225 9.87 18.36 -3.67
N CYS A 226 9.13 19.32 -3.10
CA CYS A 226 8.38 20.33 -3.85
C CYS A 226 9.30 21.19 -4.74
N VAL A 227 10.39 21.72 -4.16
CA VAL A 227 11.33 22.59 -4.86
C VAL A 227 11.95 21.86 -6.05
N PHE A 228 12.38 20.62 -5.86
CA PHE A 228 12.98 19.86 -6.94
C PHE A 228 11.99 19.44 -8.03
N SER A 229 10.80 18.98 -7.65
CA SER A 229 9.77 18.66 -8.63
C SER A 229 9.41 19.88 -9.48
N HIS A 230 9.47 21.09 -8.92
CA HIS A 230 9.29 22.32 -9.68
C HIS A 230 10.44 22.59 -10.68
N ILE A 231 11.69 22.35 -10.27
CA ILE A 231 12.88 22.56 -11.11
C ILE A 231 12.93 21.57 -12.28
N SER A 232 12.58 20.31 -12.05
CA SER A 232 12.64 19.26 -13.07
C SER A 232 11.62 19.42 -14.21
N VAL A 233 10.49 20.08 -13.95
CA VAL A 233 9.42 20.29 -14.95
C VAL A 233 9.77 21.43 -15.94
N ASN A 234 10.66 22.35 -15.54
CA ASN A 234 11.04 23.50 -16.37
C ASN A 234 12.18 23.20 -17.36
N ALA A 235 12.78 22.00 -17.30
CA ALA A 235 13.74 21.57 -18.31
C ALA A 235 13.00 20.97 -19.50
N ASN A 236 13.25 21.49 -20.70
CA ASN A 236 12.63 21.12 -21.96
C ASN A 236 12.83 19.64 -22.32
N SER A 237 12.08 18.75 -21.69
CA SER A 237 11.96 17.35 -22.11
C SER A 237 10.49 17.01 -22.31
N THR A 238 10.13 16.83 -23.58
CA THR A 238 8.90 16.19 -24.06
C THR A 238 8.72 14.74 -23.56
N SER A 239 9.68 14.21 -22.81
CA SER A 239 9.50 13.00 -22.04
C SER A 239 9.12 13.36 -20.60
N LYS A 240 8.09 12.69 -20.10
CA LYS A 240 7.79 12.58 -18.66
C LYS A 240 9.07 12.20 -17.90
N ILE A 241 9.90 13.15 -17.49
CA ILE A 241 10.72 12.99 -16.30
C ILE A 241 9.68 12.97 -15.18
N LYS A 242 9.15 11.77 -14.94
CA LYS A 242 8.10 11.50 -13.99
C LYS A 242 8.50 12.16 -12.68
N ALA A 243 7.56 12.82 -12.01
CA ALA A 243 7.77 13.44 -10.71
C ALA A 243 8.30 12.46 -9.62
N GLU A 244 8.40 11.17 -9.94
CA GLU A 244 9.16 10.14 -9.22
C GLU A 244 10.67 10.43 -9.09
N ALA A 245 11.33 10.98 -10.11
CA ALA A 245 12.80 11.06 -10.13
C ALA A 245 13.41 11.94 -9.02
N PRO A 246 12.86 13.13 -8.71
CA PRO A 246 13.40 13.96 -7.65
C PRO A 246 13.06 13.46 -6.24
N SER A 247 11.92 12.78 -6.07
CA SER A 247 11.55 12.13 -4.81
C SER A 247 12.50 10.98 -4.50
N ARG A 248 12.79 10.12 -5.49
CA ARG A 248 13.75 9.01 -5.34
C ARG A 248 15.17 9.51 -5.06
N PHE A 249 15.62 10.54 -5.78
CA PHE A 249 16.94 11.11 -5.54
C PHE A 249 17.14 11.56 -4.09
N LEU A 250 16.15 12.24 -3.50
CA LEU A 250 16.21 12.69 -2.11
C LEU A 250 16.18 11.54 -1.09
N GLU A 251 15.42 10.48 -1.39
CA GLU A 251 15.36 9.27 -0.55
C GLU A 251 16.67 8.49 -0.57
N ASP A 252 17.39 8.53 -1.69
CA ASP A 252 18.67 7.85 -1.87
C ASP A 252 19.85 8.61 -1.24
N LEU A 253 19.69 9.82 -0.71
CA LEU A 253 20.80 10.59 -0.10
C LEU A 253 21.17 10.03 1.28
N ASP A 254 22.46 9.82 1.52
CA ASP A 254 22.98 9.65 2.88
C ASP A 254 22.91 10.95 3.69
N GLU A 255 23.09 10.87 5.01
CA GLU A 255 22.94 12.04 5.91
C GLU A 255 23.92 13.17 5.58
N MET A 256 25.16 12.85 5.19
CA MET A 256 26.15 13.87 4.81
C MET A 256 25.77 14.58 3.50
N SER A 257 25.27 13.81 2.55
CA SER A 257 24.76 14.28 1.27
C SER A 257 23.52 15.15 1.46
N LYS A 258 22.63 14.82 2.41
CA LYS A 258 21.47 15.65 2.79
C LYS A 258 21.90 17.00 3.36
N LEU A 259 22.92 17.03 4.21
CA LEU A 259 23.48 18.27 4.79
C LEU A 259 24.08 19.18 3.72
N GLN A 260 24.99 18.65 2.89
CA GLN A 260 25.57 19.40 1.78
C GLN A 260 24.49 19.94 0.83
N PHE A 261 23.44 19.15 0.63
CA PHE A 261 22.32 19.55 -0.18
C PHE A 261 21.47 20.67 0.47
N GLN A 262 21.21 20.58 1.77
CA GLN A 262 20.55 21.64 2.54
C GLN A 262 21.34 22.96 2.48
N GLU A 263 22.66 22.92 2.52
CA GLU A 263 23.51 24.10 2.35
C GLU A 263 23.37 24.73 0.95
N GLY A 264 23.30 23.90 -0.09
CA GLY A 264 23.04 24.36 -1.47
C GLY A 264 21.70 25.08 -1.60
N LEU A 265 20.65 24.53 -0.98
CA LEU A 265 19.33 25.16 -0.89
C LEU A 265 19.36 26.48 -0.09
N ALA A 266 20.05 26.50 1.05
CA ALA A 266 20.19 27.71 1.86
C ALA A 266 20.88 28.83 1.06
N LYS A 267 21.96 28.52 0.33
CA LYS A 267 22.64 29.45 -0.57
C LYS A 267 21.72 29.95 -1.68
N TYR A 268 20.90 29.08 -2.28
CA TYR A 268 19.90 29.49 -3.27
C TYR A 268 18.89 30.48 -2.68
N PHE A 269 18.32 30.19 -1.52
CA PHE A 269 17.36 31.08 -0.87
C PHE A 269 17.97 32.40 -0.43
N GLN A 270 19.17 32.38 0.13
CA GLN A 270 19.92 33.61 0.45
C GLN A 270 20.12 34.46 -0.81
N ARG A 271 20.54 33.87 -1.93
CA ARG A 271 20.72 34.61 -3.19
C ARG A 271 19.41 35.16 -3.76
N LYS A 272 18.33 34.38 -3.68
CA LYS A 272 17.02 34.75 -4.25
C LYS A 272 16.31 35.86 -3.47
N TYR A 273 16.48 35.88 -2.15
CA TYR A 273 15.72 36.76 -1.25
C TYR A 273 16.58 37.83 -0.55
N SER A 274 17.90 37.85 -0.76
CA SER A 274 18.71 39.01 -0.36
C SER A 274 18.42 40.19 -1.28
N ALA A 275 18.24 41.38 -0.69
CA ALA A 275 17.84 42.61 -1.37
C ALA A 275 18.89 43.19 -2.35
N GLU A 276 20.03 42.51 -2.54
CA GLU A 276 20.94 42.84 -3.62
C GLU A 276 20.29 42.42 -4.94
N LYS A 277 19.69 43.41 -5.62
CA LYS A 277 19.38 43.39 -7.05
C LYS A 277 20.67 43.24 -7.87
N ASN A 278 21.43 42.17 -7.66
CA ASN A 278 22.39 41.72 -8.64
C ASN A 278 21.57 40.91 -9.63
N SER A 279 21.41 41.50 -10.82
CA SER A 279 20.90 40.91 -12.05
C SER A 279 20.55 39.45 -11.87
N CYS A 280 19.25 39.14 -11.84
CA CYS A 280 18.76 37.80 -12.10
C CYS A 280 19.67 37.23 -13.19
N PHE A 281 20.52 36.26 -12.82
CA PHE A 281 21.14 35.42 -13.82
C PHE A 281 19.93 34.74 -14.46
N ASP A 282 19.41 35.35 -15.53
CA ASP A 282 19.10 34.61 -16.75
C ASP A 282 20.38 33.88 -17.10
N PHE A 283 20.68 32.80 -16.35
CA PHE A 283 21.22 31.64 -17.01
C PHE A 283 20.16 31.39 -18.07
N GLY A 284 20.46 31.76 -19.32
CA GLY A 284 19.82 31.14 -20.45
C GLY A 284 19.96 29.65 -20.17
N LEU A 285 18.89 29.07 -19.63
CA LEU A 285 18.81 27.68 -19.21
C LEU A 285 18.74 26.91 -20.51
N ASP A 286 19.89 26.79 -21.17
CA ASP A 286 20.11 25.81 -22.21
C ASP A 286 20.05 24.45 -21.49
N ASN A 287 18.82 23.97 -21.33
CA ASN A 287 18.40 22.76 -20.63
C ASN A 287 18.72 21.49 -21.44
N SER A 288 19.72 21.53 -22.31
CA SER A 288 19.99 20.47 -23.28
C SER A 288 20.57 19.18 -22.69
N GLY A 289 20.72 19.07 -21.36
CA GLY A 289 21.22 17.86 -20.71
C GLY A 289 20.65 17.59 -19.31
N VAL A 290 20.42 16.30 -19.03
CA VAL A 290 20.04 15.78 -17.71
C VAL A 290 21.20 15.01 -17.10
N CYS A 291 21.44 15.21 -15.80
CA CYS A 291 22.41 14.43 -15.06
C CYS A 291 21.87 13.00 -14.93
N LEU A 292 22.55 12.00 -15.50
CA LEU A 292 22.04 10.63 -15.47
C LEU A 292 22.10 9.95 -14.09
N LEU A 293 22.77 10.56 -13.11
CA LEU A 293 22.83 10.08 -11.72
C LEU A 293 21.57 10.48 -10.94
N CYS A 294 21.21 11.76 -10.92
CA CYS A 294 20.02 12.24 -10.19
C CYS A 294 18.78 12.44 -11.07
N LYS A 295 18.92 12.32 -12.39
CA LYS A 295 17.90 12.59 -13.41
C LYS A 295 17.34 14.02 -13.39
N LEU A 296 18.06 14.95 -12.75
CA LEU A 296 17.74 16.39 -12.75
C LEU A 296 18.49 17.12 -13.87
N PRO A 297 18.02 18.30 -14.30
CA PRO A 297 18.70 19.10 -15.33
C PRO A 297 20.10 19.49 -14.88
N LEU A 298 21.12 19.31 -15.73
CA LEU A 298 22.54 19.58 -15.40
C LEU A 298 22.80 21.03 -14.99
N LYS A 299 22.03 21.95 -15.55
CA LYS A 299 22.02 23.36 -15.16
C LYS A 299 20.70 23.62 -14.47
N ASN A 300 20.74 23.74 -13.15
CA ASN A 300 19.59 24.20 -12.37
C ASN A 300 20.04 25.14 -11.24
N ALA A 301 19.11 25.91 -10.68
CA ALA A 301 19.43 26.98 -9.75
C ALA A 301 20.00 26.53 -8.39
N ILE A 302 19.99 25.23 -8.10
CA ILE A 302 20.46 24.66 -6.82
C ILE A 302 21.76 23.88 -7.03
N LEU A 303 21.75 22.93 -7.97
CA LEU A 303 22.90 22.14 -8.38
C LEU A 303 23.41 22.69 -9.72
N PHE A 304 23.99 23.89 -9.71
CA PHE A 304 24.55 24.51 -10.93
C PHE A 304 26.00 24.10 -11.20
N GLU A 305 26.71 23.58 -10.19
CA GLU A 305 28.08 23.08 -10.36
C GLU A 305 28.07 21.71 -11.06
N THR A 306 28.67 21.65 -12.24
CA THR A 306 28.87 20.41 -13.00
C THR A 306 30.34 20.04 -13.06
N ASP A 307 30.62 18.74 -13.16
CA ASP A 307 31.96 18.20 -13.36
C ASP A 307 31.91 17.04 -14.38
N VAL A 308 33.06 16.68 -14.93
CA VAL A 308 33.21 15.65 -15.96
C VAL A 308 33.79 14.38 -15.34
N ALA A 309 33.21 13.22 -15.67
CA ALA A 309 33.68 11.95 -15.12
C ALA A 309 35.10 11.60 -15.57
N LYS A 310 35.86 10.90 -14.73
CA LYS A 310 37.25 10.57 -15.02
C LYS A 310 37.35 9.60 -16.19
N GLY A 311 38.00 10.01 -17.28
CA GLY A 311 38.26 9.14 -18.44
C GLY A 311 37.18 9.15 -19.53
N CYS A 312 36.20 10.05 -19.48
CA CYS A 312 35.25 10.29 -20.57
C CYS A 312 34.73 11.74 -20.54
N ASP A 313 33.99 12.17 -21.57
CA ASP A 313 33.45 13.54 -21.67
C ASP A 313 32.01 13.68 -21.14
N HIS A 314 31.54 12.72 -20.34
CA HIS A 314 30.18 12.77 -19.79
C HIS A 314 30.09 13.70 -18.58
N GLN A 315 29.12 14.61 -18.62
CA GLN A 315 28.92 15.66 -17.62
C GLN A 315 27.85 15.26 -16.60
N PHE A 316 28.14 15.53 -15.32
CA PHE A 316 27.27 15.28 -14.18
C PHE A 316 27.23 16.50 -13.26
N HIS A 317 26.27 16.59 -12.33
CA HIS A 317 26.42 17.52 -11.21
C HIS A 317 27.65 17.10 -10.42
N LYS A 318 28.50 18.07 -10.05
CA LYS A 318 29.71 17.82 -9.26
C LYS A 318 29.39 17.04 -7.98
N PHE A 319 28.32 17.46 -7.29
CA PHE A 319 27.76 16.75 -6.14
C PHE A 319 27.43 15.28 -6.43
N CYS A 320 26.76 15.00 -7.55
CA CYS A 320 26.40 13.62 -7.91
C CYS A 320 27.64 12.79 -8.28
N LEU A 321 28.61 13.41 -8.96
CA LEU A 321 29.81 12.75 -9.43
C LEU A 321 30.76 12.40 -8.26
N GLU A 322 30.92 13.31 -7.30
CA GLU A 322 31.70 13.08 -6.07
C GLU A 322 31.11 11.91 -5.28
N ARG A 323 29.79 11.84 -5.15
CA ARG A 323 29.08 10.71 -4.51
C ARG A 323 29.32 9.38 -5.23
N ASN A 324 29.38 9.40 -6.57
CA ASN A 324 29.60 8.20 -7.38
C ASN A 324 31.09 7.86 -7.56
N GLY A 325 31.98 8.38 -6.71
CA GLY A 325 33.43 8.10 -6.77
C GLY A 325 34.11 8.59 -8.05
N LYS A 326 33.54 9.61 -8.73
CA LYS A 326 33.96 10.11 -10.04
C LYS A 326 33.90 9.11 -11.20
N VAL A 327 33.12 8.04 -11.04
CA VAL A 327 32.89 7.00 -12.06
C VAL A 327 31.75 7.39 -12.99
N CYS A 328 31.91 7.10 -14.28
CA CYS A 328 30.87 7.31 -15.29
C CYS A 328 29.97 6.08 -15.44
N ASN A 329 28.70 6.18 -15.02
CA ASN A 329 27.73 5.07 -15.17
C ASN A 329 27.19 4.90 -16.61
N ILE A 330 27.75 5.63 -17.58
CA ILE A 330 27.39 5.54 -19.01
C ILE A 330 28.43 4.69 -19.76
N CYS A 331 29.70 4.92 -19.47
CA CYS A 331 30.80 4.29 -20.18
C CYS A 331 31.31 2.99 -19.57
N ASN A 332 30.91 2.67 -18.31
CA ASN A 332 31.38 1.55 -17.50
C ASN A 332 32.66 0.86 -17.99
#